data_AF-A0A8J2RRP2-F1
#
_entry.id   AF-A0A8J2RRP2-F1
#
_cell.length_a   1.000
_cell.length_b   1.000
_cell.length_c   1.000
_cell.angle_alpha   90.00
_cell.angle_beta   90.00
_cell.angle_gamma   90.00
#
_symmetry.space_group_name_H-M   'P 1'
#
loop_
_entity.id
_entity.type
_entity.pdbx_description
1 polymer ?
#
loop_
_entity_poly.entity_id
_entity_poly.type
_entity_poly.pdbx_seq_one_letter_code
_entity_poly.pdbx_strand_id
1 'polypeptide(L)'
;MSLDEMAIHKGLRYDPGTKTILGYITPLFADQTQAQKEPEIASKVMVIMLKFMKSGEEKIVGYFFTNGNLKGVEIAALVKGTMRRCKEAGIVVNGVVCDGPATNIAMLNEMGAHLDVNSLKHSFTDEYSGRSVCVMLDTPHMLKLVRNTLGECGIHVPGFCHPAQWSHLTMLFEWEEQNGWRAGSRLTRKHISYDKYKMKVSLAAQVFSLSTADALDYLRLDLKMPAFAETAATADLCRQVNDAFDLLNARCVNATGSKSVWTLHNLDEKKEKLIAFVDYMRGWKLVSKDQLVERSHRKTCVLGLMTTIHSTISIAKTILTEENHKHFLPYYTQQDFLEHLFSKIRGRCGRNTNPDAVQVKYTIRQLQVIRDGGIDPSIFGNCSFDPQLALQDALDCEEDFHNDDVILDIVFECDEQHKSQQFIDNCIAYVAGYIVFQLRNMAICKVCQLALQNTAEDSLPADVMLLIKRKKRGELITPSKSVYLLVKWCEAVFETEVIDKSTMPTIPQLPDILTIKAIRRLDHQKYFPTLKTHVFEQNLKCENDHRITLVKRLFKRYFQFRIKAYLKVMNCPPGDKVSKRNHVEKMLQFLGM
;
A
#
# COMPACT_ATOMS: atom_id res chain seq x y z
N MET A 1 11.60 8.44 -17.18
CA MET A 1 10.54 9.24 -17.85
C MET A 1 9.25 8.49 -17.73
N SER A 2 8.17 9.11 -17.30
CA SER A 2 6.85 8.49 -17.20
C SER A 2 5.83 9.29 -18.01
N LEU A 3 4.82 8.61 -18.56
CA LEU A 3 3.72 9.25 -19.26
C LEU A 3 2.38 8.60 -18.97
N ASP A 4 1.35 9.43 -18.82
CA ASP A 4 -0.04 9.00 -18.64
C ASP A 4 -1.02 10.10 -19.08
N GLU A 5 -2.29 9.74 -19.27
CA GLU A 5 -3.37 10.63 -19.65
C GLU A 5 -4.39 10.84 -18.51
N MET A 6 -4.81 12.09 -18.32
CA MET A 6 -5.91 12.44 -17.44
C MET A 6 -7.09 12.98 -18.23
N ALA A 7 -8.33 12.56 -17.91
CA ALA A 7 -9.54 13.15 -18.45
C ALA A 7 -9.72 14.61 -18.02
N ILE A 8 -10.17 15.46 -18.94
CA ILE A 8 -10.47 16.88 -18.71
C ILE A 8 -11.88 17.21 -19.19
N HIS A 9 -12.42 18.34 -18.72
CA HIS A 9 -13.70 18.84 -19.20
C HIS A 9 -13.57 19.28 -20.66
N LYS A 10 -14.35 18.63 -21.54
CA LYS A 10 -14.47 19.01 -22.95
C LYS A 10 -15.10 20.39 -23.06
N GLY A 11 -14.36 21.37 -23.57
CA GLY A 11 -14.90 22.70 -23.78
C GLY A 11 -13.85 23.68 -24.27
N LEU A 12 -14.31 24.71 -24.95
CA LEU A 12 -13.49 25.82 -25.41
C LEU A 12 -13.51 26.94 -24.37
N ARG A 13 -12.33 27.44 -24.03
CA ARG A 13 -12.16 28.54 -23.07
C ARG A 13 -11.17 29.55 -23.63
N TYR A 14 -11.49 30.82 -23.48
CA TYR A 14 -10.55 31.88 -23.77
C TYR A 14 -9.46 31.89 -22.70
N ASP A 15 -8.20 31.83 -23.10
CA ASP A 15 -7.05 32.02 -22.24
C ASP A 15 -6.54 33.47 -22.34
N PRO A 16 -6.72 34.29 -21.29
CA PRO A 16 -6.25 35.67 -21.28
C PRO A 16 -4.72 35.79 -21.43
N GLY A 17 -3.97 34.79 -20.98
CA GLY A 17 -2.51 34.82 -20.96
C GLY A 17 -1.89 34.66 -22.35
N THR A 18 -2.46 33.82 -23.21
CA THR A 18 -2.04 33.68 -24.61
C THR A 18 -2.93 34.44 -25.58
N LYS A 19 -4.05 35.01 -25.11
CA LYS A 19 -5.09 35.65 -25.94
C LYS A 19 -5.64 34.71 -27.02
N THR A 20 -5.68 33.41 -26.74
CA THR A 20 -6.15 32.37 -27.67
C THR A 20 -7.24 31.52 -27.04
N ILE A 21 -8.00 30.81 -27.87
CA ILE A 21 -8.94 29.79 -27.40
C ILE A 21 -8.16 28.50 -27.13
N LEU A 22 -8.26 27.97 -25.92
CA LEU A 22 -7.77 26.66 -25.53
C LEU A 22 -8.92 25.66 -25.43
N GLY A 23 -8.59 24.37 -25.54
CA GLY A 23 -9.55 23.27 -25.53
C GLY A 23 -9.52 22.42 -26.80
N TYR A 24 -8.78 22.81 -27.82
CA TYR A 24 -8.50 21.97 -28.99
C TYR A 24 -7.37 20.97 -28.72
N ILE A 25 -7.34 19.89 -29.49
CA ILE A 25 -6.22 18.95 -29.51
C ILE A 25 -4.92 19.70 -29.85
N THR A 26 -3.85 19.40 -29.12
CA THR A 26 -2.53 19.94 -29.42
C THR A 26 -2.03 19.40 -30.76
N PRO A 27 -1.69 20.27 -31.74
CA PRO A 27 -1.10 19.81 -32.99
C PRO A 27 0.24 19.15 -32.71
N LEU A 28 0.33 17.83 -32.89
CA LEU A 28 1.53 17.05 -32.54
C LEU A 28 2.60 17.08 -33.64
N PHE A 29 2.14 17.16 -34.89
CA PHE A 29 2.98 17.22 -36.09
C PHE A 29 2.35 18.22 -37.06
N ALA A 30 3.17 19.05 -37.69
CA ALA A 30 2.73 19.95 -38.76
C ALA A 30 2.48 19.13 -40.04
N ASP A 31 1.44 18.30 -40.03
CA ASP A 31 1.01 17.62 -41.24
C ASP A 31 0.34 18.67 -42.15
N GLN A 32 1.05 19.05 -43.21
CA GLN A 32 0.57 19.99 -44.24
C GLN A 32 -0.69 19.48 -44.97
N THR A 33 -1.10 18.23 -44.73
CA THR A 33 -2.27 17.55 -45.31
C THR A 33 -3.54 17.66 -44.46
N GLN A 34 -3.48 18.13 -43.21
CA GLN A 34 -4.67 18.30 -42.34
C GLN A 34 -5.28 19.70 -42.33
N ALA A 35 -4.84 20.59 -43.23
CA ALA A 35 -5.35 21.97 -43.33
C ALA A 35 -6.87 22.12 -43.65
N GLN A 36 -7.61 21.01 -43.80
CA GLN A 36 -9.04 20.99 -44.13
C GLN A 36 -9.95 20.37 -43.07
N LYS A 37 -9.43 19.88 -41.92
CA LYS A 37 -10.27 19.28 -40.88
C LYS A 37 -10.54 20.28 -39.76
N GLU A 38 -11.80 20.40 -39.34
CA GLU A 38 -12.14 21.22 -38.17
C GLU A 38 -11.37 20.73 -36.93
N PRO A 39 -10.81 21.66 -36.12
CA PRO A 39 -10.01 21.29 -34.96
C PRO A 39 -10.90 20.61 -33.91
N GLU A 40 -10.55 19.37 -33.58
CA GLU A 40 -11.30 18.58 -32.60
C GLU A 40 -11.06 19.08 -31.17
N ILE A 41 -12.09 18.96 -30.33
CA ILE A 41 -12.05 19.35 -28.92
C ILE A 41 -11.35 18.25 -28.10
N ALA A 42 -10.39 18.65 -27.29
CA ALA A 42 -9.68 17.77 -26.37
C ALA A 42 -10.58 17.28 -25.23
N SER A 43 -10.39 16.02 -24.87
CA SER A 43 -11.10 15.32 -23.79
C SER A 43 -10.16 14.82 -22.71
N LYS A 44 -8.86 14.85 -22.98
CA LYS A 44 -7.79 14.42 -22.08
C LYS A 44 -6.58 15.34 -22.19
N VAL A 45 -5.69 15.22 -21.23
CA VAL A 45 -4.34 15.76 -21.25
C VAL A 45 -3.34 14.65 -21.01
N MET A 46 -2.43 14.44 -21.95
CA MET A 46 -1.25 13.59 -21.78
C MET A 46 -0.16 14.40 -21.11
N VAL A 47 0.48 13.86 -20.07
CA VAL A 47 1.58 14.52 -19.36
C VAL A 47 2.80 13.61 -19.39
N ILE A 48 3.96 14.19 -19.72
CA ILE A 48 5.26 13.54 -19.64
C ILE A 48 6.03 14.17 -18.49
N MET A 49 6.51 13.32 -17.58
CA MET A 49 7.23 13.73 -16.38
C MET A 49 8.55 12.96 -16.25
N LEU A 50 9.55 13.62 -15.68
CA LEU A 50 10.82 13.03 -15.28
C LEU A 50 10.84 12.87 -13.76
N LYS A 51 11.23 11.67 -13.30
CA LYS A 51 11.66 11.42 -11.92
C LYS A 51 13.18 11.27 -11.95
N PHE A 52 13.88 12.13 -11.22
CA PHE A 52 15.34 12.11 -11.13
C PHE A 52 15.78 11.12 -10.06
N MET A 53 16.55 10.10 -10.47
CA MET A 53 16.89 8.99 -9.59
C MET A 53 17.82 9.40 -8.43
N LYS A 54 18.65 10.42 -8.65
CA LYS A 54 19.63 10.91 -7.66
C LYS A 54 19.04 11.86 -6.65
N SER A 55 18.31 12.88 -7.11
CA SER A 55 17.72 13.92 -6.25
C SER A 55 16.33 13.55 -5.72
N GLY A 56 15.64 12.60 -6.37
CA GLY A 56 14.23 12.33 -6.10
C GLY A 56 13.29 13.40 -6.66
N GLU A 57 13.80 14.41 -7.38
CA GLU A 57 12.96 15.48 -7.93
C GLU A 57 12.05 15.01 -9.06
N GLU A 58 10.93 15.72 -9.22
CA GLU A 58 9.93 15.48 -10.25
C GLU A 58 9.77 16.73 -11.11
N LYS A 59 10.00 16.60 -12.42
CA LYS A 59 9.82 17.71 -13.36
C LYS A 59 8.86 17.33 -14.48
N ILE A 60 7.83 18.17 -14.67
CA ILE A 60 6.91 18.07 -15.81
C ILE A 60 7.64 18.65 -17.01
N VAL A 61 7.85 17.85 -18.06
CA VAL A 61 8.63 18.24 -19.25
C VAL A 61 7.79 18.41 -20.51
N GLY A 62 6.54 17.92 -20.49
CA GLY A 62 5.60 18.13 -21.58
C GLY A 62 4.17 17.83 -21.15
N TYR A 63 3.22 18.56 -21.73
CA TYR A 63 1.80 18.21 -21.66
C TYR A 63 1.14 18.50 -23.01
N PHE A 64 0.21 17.65 -23.41
CA PHE A 64 -0.46 17.69 -24.71
C PHE A 64 -1.95 17.43 -24.52
N PHE A 65 -2.80 18.29 -25.07
CA PHE A 65 -4.24 18.08 -25.07
C PHE A 65 -4.61 17.07 -26.16
N THR A 66 -5.32 16.00 -25.79
CA THR A 66 -5.65 14.88 -26.68
C THR A 66 -7.15 14.57 -26.59
N ASN A 67 -7.66 13.81 -27.55
CA ASN A 67 -9.02 13.22 -27.48
C ASN A 67 -8.99 11.76 -26.95
N GLY A 68 -7.82 11.25 -26.57
CA GLY A 68 -7.60 9.85 -26.18
C GLY A 68 -7.47 8.85 -27.34
N ASN A 69 -7.42 9.31 -28.59
CA ASN A 69 -7.33 8.48 -29.79
C ASN A 69 -5.93 8.48 -30.43
N LEU A 70 -4.90 8.95 -29.72
CA LEU A 70 -3.54 8.92 -30.23
C LEU A 70 -3.10 7.48 -30.51
N LYS A 71 -2.51 7.25 -31.68
CA LYS A 71 -1.92 5.98 -32.07
C LYS A 71 -0.57 5.82 -31.40
N GLY A 72 -0.14 4.57 -31.18
CA GLY A 72 1.17 4.27 -30.58
C GLY A 72 2.34 4.97 -31.28
N VAL A 73 2.29 5.12 -32.61
CA VAL A 73 3.30 5.82 -33.42
C VAL A 73 3.38 7.31 -33.08
N GLU A 74 2.23 7.98 -32.89
CA GLU A 74 2.17 9.40 -32.54
C GLU A 74 2.72 9.64 -31.14
N ILE A 75 2.40 8.75 -30.19
CA ILE A 75 2.94 8.82 -28.82
C ILE A 75 4.45 8.54 -28.83
N ALA A 76 4.92 7.57 -29.63
CA ALA A 76 6.34 7.25 -29.74
C ALA A 76 7.14 8.45 -30.27
N ALA A 77 6.61 9.16 -31.27
CA ALA A 77 7.22 10.36 -31.80
C ALA A 77 7.27 11.51 -30.76
N LEU A 78 6.22 11.66 -29.92
CA LEU A 78 6.25 12.60 -28.78
C LEU A 78 7.34 12.26 -27.75
N VAL A 79 7.45 10.98 -27.39
CA VAL A 79 8.45 10.51 -26.42
C VAL A 79 9.86 10.69 -26.99
N LYS A 80 10.11 10.29 -28.24
CA LYS A 80 11.40 10.50 -28.93
C LYS A 80 11.77 11.99 -29.00
N GLY A 81 10.83 12.86 -29.35
CA GLY A 81 11.05 14.31 -29.36
C GLY A 81 11.38 14.88 -27.98
N THR A 82 10.75 14.36 -26.92
CA THR A 82 11.03 14.75 -25.54
C THR A 82 12.41 14.26 -25.10
N MET A 83 12.78 13.01 -25.43
CA MET A 83 14.09 12.43 -25.14
C MET A 83 15.22 13.23 -25.82
N ARG A 84 15.03 13.65 -27.08
CA ARG A 84 15.96 14.53 -27.78
C ARG A 84 16.21 15.83 -26.98
N ARG A 85 15.15 16.52 -26.56
CA ARG A 85 15.28 17.74 -25.74
C ARG A 85 15.94 17.49 -24.39
N CYS A 86 15.66 16.34 -23.76
CA CYS A 86 16.35 15.95 -22.53
C CYS A 86 17.85 15.82 -22.77
N LYS A 87 18.27 15.18 -23.88
CA LYS A 87 19.68 15.07 -24.23
C LYS A 87 20.33 16.43 -24.48
N GLU A 88 19.67 17.32 -25.23
CA GLU A 88 20.14 18.69 -25.47
C GLU A 88 20.35 19.47 -24.16
N ALA A 89 19.55 19.18 -23.13
CA ALA A 89 19.70 19.73 -21.77
C ALA A 89 20.69 18.97 -20.87
N GLY A 90 21.40 17.95 -21.38
CA GLY A 90 22.35 17.13 -20.60
C GLY A 90 21.69 16.11 -19.67
N ILE A 91 20.39 15.83 -19.84
CA ILE A 91 19.64 14.86 -19.04
C ILE A 91 19.73 13.47 -19.70
N VAL A 92 20.11 12.47 -18.91
CA VAL A 92 20.13 11.06 -19.32
C VAL A 92 18.80 10.41 -18.95
N VAL A 93 18.17 9.74 -19.91
CA VAL A 93 16.93 8.98 -19.69
C VAL A 93 17.26 7.50 -19.61
N ASN A 94 17.24 6.92 -18.40
CA ASN A 94 17.52 5.48 -18.22
C ASN A 94 16.32 4.57 -18.57
N GLY A 95 15.10 5.10 -18.55
CA GLY A 95 13.92 4.32 -18.89
C GLY A 95 12.62 5.11 -19.10
N VAL A 96 11.67 4.46 -19.78
CA VAL A 96 10.31 4.95 -20.06
C VAL A 96 9.30 4.05 -19.33
N VAL A 97 8.43 4.67 -18.52
CA VAL A 97 7.41 4.00 -17.71
C VAL A 97 6.03 4.40 -18.21
N CYS A 98 5.24 3.44 -18.66
CA CYS A 98 3.88 3.65 -19.14
C CYS A 98 2.89 2.66 -18.51
N ASP A 99 1.61 2.94 -18.66
CA ASP A 99 0.55 2.04 -18.26
C ASP A 99 0.40 0.89 -19.27
N GLY A 100 -0.43 -0.13 -18.96
CA GLY A 100 -0.55 -1.36 -19.79
C GLY A 100 -1.56 -1.42 -20.96
N PRO A 101 -2.22 -0.34 -21.46
CA PRO A 101 -3.15 -0.49 -22.58
C PRO A 101 -2.43 -0.77 -23.90
N ALA A 102 -3.15 -1.36 -24.86
CA ALA A 102 -2.59 -1.77 -26.15
C ALA A 102 -1.90 -0.64 -26.92
N THR A 103 -2.41 0.59 -26.83
CA THR A 103 -1.80 1.78 -27.44
C THR A 103 -0.40 2.07 -26.89
N ASN A 104 -0.21 1.94 -25.57
CA ASN A 104 1.09 2.15 -24.94
C ASN A 104 2.07 1.03 -25.30
N ILE A 105 1.59 -0.21 -25.39
CA ILE A 105 2.41 -1.33 -25.86
C ILE A 105 2.83 -1.10 -27.33
N ALA A 106 1.92 -0.62 -28.18
CA ALA A 106 2.24 -0.27 -29.57
C ALA A 106 3.27 0.85 -29.68
N MET A 107 3.21 1.85 -28.79
CA MET A 107 4.23 2.89 -28.67
C MET A 107 5.60 2.30 -28.30
N LEU A 108 5.68 1.43 -27.29
CA LEU A 108 6.94 0.77 -26.92
C LEU A 108 7.50 -0.09 -28.07
N ASN A 109 6.62 -0.77 -28.80
CA ASN A 109 6.98 -1.53 -30.00
C ASN A 109 7.57 -0.65 -31.10
N GLU A 110 6.96 0.51 -31.36
CA GLU A 110 7.47 1.49 -32.32
C GLU A 110 8.83 2.07 -31.91
N MET A 111 9.07 2.19 -30.60
CA MET A 111 10.38 2.62 -30.08
C MET A 111 11.46 1.52 -30.18
N GLY A 112 11.08 0.28 -30.52
CA GLY A 112 12.01 -0.83 -30.73
C GLY A 112 12.19 -1.76 -29.54
N ALA A 113 11.36 -1.64 -28.50
CA ALA A 113 11.19 -2.67 -27.47
C ALA A 113 10.13 -3.69 -27.94
N HIS A 114 10.15 -4.92 -27.45
CA HIS A 114 9.16 -5.94 -27.83
C HIS A 114 8.70 -6.73 -26.61
N LEU A 115 7.43 -6.54 -26.24
CA LEU A 115 6.81 -7.25 -25.12
C LEU A 115 6.14 -8.53 -25.63
N ASP A 116 6.95 -9.46 -26.13
CA ASP A 116 6.53 -10.80 -26.56
C ASP A 116 7.07 -11.89 -25.63
N VAL A 117 6.34 -13.00 -25.52
CA VAL A 117 6.70 -14.16 -24.70
C VAL A 117 8.04 -14.78 -25.13
N ASN A 118 8.24 -14.93 -26.44
CA ASN A 118 9.37 -15.69 -26.99
C ASN A 118 10.60 -14.81 -27.24
N SER A 119 10.40 -13.50 -27.39
CA SER A 119 11.44 -12.55 -27.79
C SER A 119 11.35 -11.25 -26.98
N LEU A 120 11.26 -11.38 -25.66
CA LEU A 120 11.15 -10.23 -24.76
C LEU A 120 12.38 -9.31 -24.90
N LYS A 121 12.15 -8.12 -25.45
CA LYS A 121 13.13 -7.05 -25.57
C LYS A 121 12.66 -5.86 -24.73
N HIS A 122 13.15 -5.80 -23.49
CA HIS A 122 12.75 -4.83 -22.46
C HIS A 122 13.45 -3.47 -22.58
N SER A 123 14.18 -3.21 -23.66
CA SER A 123 14.89 -1.96 -23.90
C SER A 123 15.03 -1.66 -25.38
N PHE A 124 15.30 -0.40 -25.70
CA PHE A 124 15.62 0.05 -27.04
C PHE A 124 16.82 0.98 -27.01
N THR A 125 17.49 1.14 -28.15
CA THR A 125 18.60 2.09 -28.27
C THR A 125 18.05 3.46 -28.62
N ASP A 126 18.32 4.46 -27.80
CA ASP A 126 18.00 5.85 -28.14
C ASP A 126 18.89 6.32 -29.30
N GLU A 127 18.26 6.64 -30.43
CA GLU A 127 18.92 7.09 -31.67
C GLU A 127 19.81 8.31 -31.45
N TYR A 128 19.46 9.16 -30.46
CA TYR A 128 20.21 10.38 -30.19
C TYR A 128 21.41 10.11 -29.28
N SER A 129 21.22 9.48 -28.12
CA SER A 129 22.30 9.23 -27.16
C SER A 129 23.15 8.00 -27.46
N GLY A 130 22.66 7.07 -28.28
CA GLY A 130 23.26 5.75 -28.48
C GLY A 130 23.15 4.82 -27.26
N ARG A 131 22.48 5.27 -26.18
CA ARG A 131 22.34 4.50 -24.95
C ARG A 131 21.13 3.60 -24.98
N SER A 132 21.19 2.50 -24.23
CA SER A 132 20.05 1.63 -23.99
C SER A 132 19.08 2.30 -23.01
N VAL A 133 17.80 2.34 -23.37
CA VAL A 133 16.71 2.89 -22.57
C VAL A 133 15.74 1.76 -22.28
N CYS A 134 15.54 1.48 -21.00
CA CYS A 134 14.67 0.40 -20.55
C CYS A 134 13.19 0.81 -20.62
N VAL A 135 12.30 -0.15 -20.89
CA VAL A 135 10.85 0.09 -20.88
C VAL A 135 10.20 -0.65 -19.71
N MET A 136 9.21 -0.03 -19.09
CA MET A 136 8.59 -0.55 -17.88
C MET A 136 7.09 -0.31 -17.93
N LEU A 137 6.33 -1.30 -17.48
CA LEU A 137 4.90 -1.12 -17.22
C LEU A 137 4.71 -0.86 -15.74
N ASP A 138 3.74 0.00 -15.41
CA ASP A 138 3.51 0.40 -14.02
C ASP A 138 3.27 -0.81 -13.09
N THR A 139 4.12 -0.97 -12.07
CA THR A 139 4.11 -2.15 -11.20
C THR A 139 2.82 -2.27 -10.38
N PRO A 140 2.34 -1.20 -9.70
CA PRO A 140 1.03 -1.19 -9.04
C PRO A 140 -0.12 -1.58 -9.97
N HIS A 141 -0.13 -1.09 -11.21
CA HIS A 141 -1.11 -1.51 -12.21
C HIS A 141 -1.00 -2.97 -12.62
N MET A 142 0.22 -3.51 -12.77
CA MET A 142 0.40 -4.93 -13.05
C MET A 142 -0.11 -5.81 -11.89
N LEU A 143 0.13 -5.43 -10.64
CA LEU A 143 -0.41 -6.09 -9.46
C LEU A 143 -1.95 -6.14 -9.47
N LYS A 144 -2.58 -5.02 -9.85
CA LYS A 144 -4.04 -4.94 -10.08
C LYS A 144 -4.50 -5.97 -11.12
N LEU A 145 -3.77 -6.13 -12.22
CA LEU A 145 -4.11 -7.10 -13.26
C LEU A 145 -3.93 -8.54 -12.78
N VAL A 146 -2.89 -8.85 -11.98
CA VAL A 146 -2.71 -10.18 -11.37
C VAL A 146 -3.91 -10.51 -10.47
N ARG A 147 -4.35 -9.57 -9.61
CA ARG A 147 -5.55 -9.75 -8.77
C ARG A 147 -6.78 -9.99 -9.64
N ASN A 148 -6.99 -9.21 -10.69
CA ASN A 148 -8.16 -9.36 -11.55
C ASN A 148 -8.14 -10.72 -12.28
N THR A 149 -6.97 -11.21 -12.68
CA THR A 149 -6.81 -12.56 -13.26
C THR A 149 -7.15 -13.65 -12.24
N LEU A 150 -6.67 -13.55 -11.00
CA LEU A 150 -7.03 -14.47 -9.93
C LEU A 150 -8.55 -14.45 -9.65
N GLY A 151 -9.12 -13.25 -9.56
CA GLY A 151 -10.55 -13.03 -9.28
C GLY A 151 -11.48 -13.60 -10.34
N GLU A 152 -11.15 -13.45 -11.62
CA GLU A 152 -12.05 -13.82 -12.73
C GLU A 152 -11.79 -15.22 -13.28
N CYS A 153 -10.54 -15.73 -13.19
CA CYS A 153 -10.15 -16.96 -13.87
C CYS A 153 -9.50 -18.01 -12.96
N GLY A 154 -9.06 -17.65 -11.75
CA GLY A 154 -8.15 -18.49 -10.97
C GLY A 154 -6.78 -18.66 -11.65
N ILE A 155 -5.79 -19.13 -10.89
CA ILE A 155 -4.43 -19.36 -11.39
C ILE A 155 -3.94 -20.74 -10.94
N HIS A 156 -3.64 -21.62 -11.89
CA HIS A 156 -2.91 -22.84 -11.60
C HIS A 156 -1.41 -22.51 -11.49
N VAL A 157 -0.86 -22.76 -10.31
CA VAL A 157 0.54 -22.52 -9.96
C VAL A 157 1.30 -23.84 -10.06
N PRO A 158 2.45 -23.90 -10.77
CA PRO A 158 3.25 -25.12 -10.86
C PRO A 158 3.64 -25.66 -9.47
N GLY A 159 3.61 -26.99 -9.31
CA GLY A 159 3.98 -27.65 -8.06
C GLY A 159 2.85 -27.79 -7.04
N PHE A 160 1.65 -27.28 -7.33
CA PHE A 160 0.46 -27.45 -6.49
C PHE A 160 -0.61 -28.30 -7.18
N CYS A 161 -1.27 -29.18 -6.42
CA CYS A 161 -2.37 -30.00 -6.92
C CYS A 161 -3.65 -29.18 -7.16
N HIS A 162 -4.00 -28.30 -6.23
CA HIS A 162 -5.17 -27.41 -6.33
C HIS A 162 -4.74 -26.00 -6.79
N PRO A 163 -5.53 -25.34 -7.64
CA PRO A 163 -5.19 -24.01 -8.13
C PRO A 163 -5.39 -22.93 -7.06
N ALA A 164 -4.75 -21.77 -7.26
CA ALA A 164 -5.09 -20.57 -6.52
C ALA A 164 -6.44 -20.02 -6.99
N GLN A 165 -7.35 -19.76 -6.04
CA GLN A 165 -8.72 -19.35 -6.35
C GLN A 165 -9.18 -18.20 -5.45
N TRP A 166 -10.04 -17.34 -6.01
CA TRP A 166 -10.64 -16.24 -5.27
C TRP A 166 -11.57 -16.73 -4.15
N SER A 167 -12.23 -17.87 -4.34
CA SER A 167 -13.06 -18.54 -3.33
C SER A 167 -12.32 -18.76 -2.01
N HIS A 168 -11.03 -19.08 -2.04
CA HIS A 168 -10.22 -19.24 -0.83
C HIS A 168 -10.07 -17.94 -0.02
N LEU A 169 -10.00 -16.79 -0.70
CA LEU A 169 -9.93 -15.48 -0.05
C LEU A 169 -11.28 -15.05 0.52
N THR A 170 -12.36 -15.31 -0.22
CA THR A 170 -13.74 -15.12 0.28
C THR A 170 -13.98 -15.98 1.51
N MET A 171 -13.62 -17.25 1.46
CA MET A 171 -13.74 -18.19 2.58
C MET A 171 -12.93 -17.76 3.80
N LEU A 172 -11.70 -17.25 3.61
CA LEU A 172 -10.91 -16.66 4.71
C LEU A 172 -11.65 -15.47 5.34
N PHE A 173 -12.14 -14.54 4.52
CA PHE A 173 -12.85 -13.37 4.99
C PHE A 173 -14.13 -13.74 5.76
N GLU A 174 -14.94 -14.66 5.23
CA GLU A 174 -16.17 -15.13 5.87
C GLU A 174 -15.89 -15.86 7.17
N TRP A 175 -14.85 -16.71 7.21
CA TRP A 175 -14.41 -17.39 8.44
C TRP A 175 -14.00 -16.39 9.53
N GLU A 176 -13.22 -15.37 9.16
CA GLU A 176 -12.83 -14.30 10.08
C GLU A 176 -14.03 -13.45 10.53
N GLU A 177 -14.99 -13.13 9.63
CA GLU A 177 -16.23 -12.45 10.02
C GLU A 177 -17.06 -13.29 10.99
N GLN A 178 -17.22 -14.60 10.75
CA GLN A 178 -18.01 -15.52 11.58
C GLN A 178 -17.43 -15.74 12.98
N ASN A 179 -16.10 -15.68 13.12
CA ASN A 179 -15.45 -15.81 14.42
C ASN A 179 -15.33 -14.47 15.16
N GLY A 180 -15.61 -13.35 14.49
CA GLY A 180 -15.43 -11.99 15.00
C GLY A 180 -13.98 -11.57 15.20
N TRP A 181 -13.01 -12.42 14.87
CA TRP A 181 -11.58 -12.17 15.02
C TRP A 181 -10.86 -12.39 13.70
N ARG A 182 -9.76 -11.65 13.50
CA ARG A 182 -8.91 -11.78 12.32
C ARG A 182 -7.55 -12.33 12.70
N ALA A 183 -7.02 -13.26 11.91
CA ALA A 183 -5.65 -13.73 12.02
C ALA A 183 -4.65 -12.73 11.43
N GLY A 184 -4.93 -11.43 11.60
CA GLY A 184 -4.18 -10.29 11.06
C GLY A 184 -4.24 -10.12 9.54
N SER A 185 -5.18 -10.77 8.84
CA SER A 185 -5.51 -10.40 7.46
C SER A 185 -6.16 -9.01 7.45
N ARG A 186 -5.95 -8.24 6.37
CA ARG A 186 -6.59 -6.93 6.16
C ARG A 186 -7.77 -7.00 5.19
N LEU A 187 -8.27 -8.21 4.92
CA LEU A 187 -9.34 -8.42 3.96
C LEU A 187 -10.64 -7.82 4.49
N THR A 188 -11.31 -7.02 3.68
CA THR A 188 -12.59 -6.39 4.02
C THR A 188 -13.62 -6.74 2.97
N ARG A 189 -14.90 -6.44 3.20
CA ARG A 189 -15.94 -6.60 2.16
C ARG A 189 -15.60 -5.92 0.82
N LYS A 190 -14.93 -4.76 0.85
CA LYS A 190 -14.42 -4.08 -0.37
C LYS A 190 -13.38 -4.89 -1.15
N HIS A 191 -12.59 -5.72 -0.47
CA HIS A 191 -11.65 -6.63 -1.10
C HIS A 191 -12.41 -7.73 -1.82
N ILE A 192 -13.36 -8.38 -1.13
CA ILE A 192 -14.13 -9.50 -1.68
C ILE A 192 -14.99 -9.08 -2.87
N SER A 193 -15.65 -7.91 -2.79
CA SER A 193 -16.32 -7.27 -3.93
C SER A 193 -15.31 -6.56 -4.86
N TYR A 194 -14.27 -7.28 -5.28
CA TYR A 194 -13.20 -6.73 -6.11
C TYR A 194 -13.72 -6.20 -7.44
N ASP A 195 -14.86 -6.72 -7.94
CA ASP A 195 -15.53 -6.32 -9.16
C ASP A 195 -15.95 -4.83 -9.14
N LYS A 196 -16.40 -4.33 -7.99
CA LYS A 196 -16.75 -2.91 -7.78
C LYS A 196 -15.52 -2.03 -7.58
N TYR A 197 -14.43 -2.62 -7.10
CA TYR A 197 -13.21 -1.89 -6.74
C TYR A 197 -11.98 -2.31 -7.57
N LYS A 198 -12.20 -2.76 -8.81
CA LYS A 198 -11.15 -3.28 -9.72
C LYS A 198 -9.99 -2.30 -9.92
N MET A 199 -10.24 -0.99 -9.81
CA MET A 199 -9.21 0.03 -10.01
C MET A 199 -8.40 0.34 -8.76
N LYS A 200 -8.82 -0.07 -7.55
CA LYS A 200 -8.11 0.25 -6.32
C LYS A 200 -6.91 -0.66 -6.11
N VAL A 201 -5.71 -0.13 -6.34
CA VAL A 201 -4.46 -0.91 -6.23
C VAL A 201 -4.11 -1.23 -4.77
N SER A 202 -4.42 -0.35 -3.82
CA SER A 202 -4.21 -0.62 -2.39
C SER A 202 -4.91 -1.89 -1.91
N LEU A 203 -6.11 -2.18 -2.43
CA LEU A 203 -6.81 -3.44 -2.15
C LEU A 203 -6.12 -4.65 -2.80
N ALA A 204 -5.50 -4.50 -3.97
CA ALA A 204 -4.73 -5.59 -4.60
C ALA A 204 -3.49 -5.95 -3.77
N ALA A 205 -2.76 -4.94 -3.29
CA ALA A 205 -1.59 -5.14 -2.43
C ALA A 205 -1.95 -5.80 -1.10
N GLN A 206 -3.10 -5.45 -0.52
CA GLN A 206 -3.58 -6.07 0.72
C GLN A 206 -4.03 -7.52 0.52
N VAL A 207 -4.61 -7.87 -0.64
CA VAL A 207 -4.92 -9.27 -1.00
C VAL A 207 -3.64 -10.10 -1.04
N PHE A 208 -2.65 -9.67 -1.83
CA PHE A 208 -1.38 -10.37 -1.96
C PHE A 208 -0.39 -9.99 -0.86
N SER A 209 -0.85 -9.87 0.37
CA SER A 209 0.04 -9.57 1.50
C SER A 209 0.52 -10.85 2.18
N LEU A 210 1.69 -10.79 2.82
CA LEU A 210 2.16 -11.89 3.65
C LEU A 210 1.18 -12.22 4.79
N SER A 211 0.50 -11.21 5.32
CA SER A 211 -0.50 -11.39 6.37
C SER A 211 -1.70 -12.22 5.92
N THR A 212 -2.12 -12.09 4.65
CA THR A 212 -3.15 -12.95 4.04
C THR A 212 -2.62 -14.37 3.84
N ALA A 213 -1.41 -14.53 3.32
CA ALA A 213 -0.78 -15.84 3.15
C ALA A 213 -0.62 -16.59 4.48
N ASP A 214 -0.14 -15.90 5.52
CA ASP A 214 0.05 -16.47 6.85
C ASP A 214 -1.28 -16.85 7.51
N ALA A 215 -2.36 -16.11 7.26
CA ALA A 215 -3.68 -16.45 7.76
C ALA A 215 -4.24 -17.72 7.10
N LEU A 216 -4.08 -17.87 5.78
CA LEU A 216 -4.45 -19.11 5.06
C LEU A 216 -3.65 -20.30 5.59
N ASP A 217 -2.33 -20.16 5.70
CA ASP A 217 -1.47 -21.24 6.19
C ASP A 217 -1.70 -21.54 7.68
N TYR A 218 -2.05 -20.54 8.49
CA TYR A 218 -2.42 -20.73 9.89
C TYR A 218 -3.65 -21.65 10.01
N LEU A 219 -4.70 -21.36 9.25
CA LEU A 219 -5.93 -22.18 9.25
C LEU A 219 -5.68 -23.57 8.66
N ARG A 220 -4.85 -23.68 7.61
CA ARG A 220 -4.55 -24.94 6.92
C ARG A 220 -3.57 -25.86 7.64
N LEU A 221 -2.45 -25.33 8.14
CA LEU A 221 -1.34 -26.13 8.68
C LEU A 221 -1.38 -26.23 10.21
N ASP A 222 -1.71 -25.13 10.89
CA ASP A 222 -1.64 -25.08 12.36
C ASP A 222 -2.96 -25.51 13.00
N LEU A 223 -4.09 -24.94 12.56
CA LEU A 223 -5.43 -25.38 13.01
C LEU A 223 -5.98 -26.57 12.24
N LYS A 224 -5.38 -26.91 11.09
CA LYS A 224 -5.76 -28.06 10.25
C LYS A 224 -7.26 -28.08 9.89
N MET A 225 -7.82 -26.92 9.60
CA MET A 225 -9.22 -26.77 9.23
C MET A 225 -9.50 -27.44 7.88
N PRO A 226 -10.43 -28.41 7.78
CA PRO A 226 -10.70 -29.13 6.54
C PRO A 226 -11.09 -28.22 5.37
N ALA A 227 -11.87 -27.16 5.65
CA ALA A 227 -12.27 -26.17 4.65
C ALA A 227 -11.07 -25.47 3.97
N PHE A 228 -9.92 -25.38 4.66
CA PHE A 228 -8.73 -24.68 4.17
C PHE A 228 -7.68 -25.62 3.56
N ALA A 229 -7.94 -26.92 3.44
CA ALA A 229 -6.97 -27.92 2.98
C ALA A 229 -6.37 -27.58 1.60
N GLU A 230 -7.19 -27.02 0.70
CA GLU A 230 -6.82 -26.74 -0.69
C GLU A 230 -6.24 -25.33 -0.91
N THR A 231 -6.01 -24.55 0.15
CA THR A 231 -5.60 -23.14 0.02
C THR A 231 -4.10 -22.92 -0.21
N ALA A 232 -3.30 -23.99 -0.26
CA ALA A 232 -1.84 -23.95 -0.34
C ALA A 232 -1.32 -23.08 -1.50
N ALA A 233 -1.83 -23.27 -2.71
CA ALA A 233 -1.43 -22.50 -3.88
C ALA A 233 -1.80 -21.02 -3.77
N THR A 234 -2.90 -20.68 -3.06
CA THR A 234 -3.31 -19.28 -2.88
C THR A 234 -2.41 -18.58 -1.86
N ALA A 235 -2.05 -19.26 -0.78
CA ALA A 235 -1.10 -18.74 0.20
C ALA A 235 0.28 -18.50 -0.44
N ASP A 236 0.77 -19.46 -1.24
CA ASP A 236 2.04 -19.33 -1.95
C ASP A 236 2.01 -18.19 -2.98
N LEU A 237 0.96 -18.11 -3.79
CA LEU A 237 0.77 -17.01 -4.73
C LEU A 237 0.79 -15.64 -4.02
N CYS A 238 0.09 -15.49 -2.90
CA CYS A 238 0.10 -14.25 -2.12
C CYS A 238 1.51 -13.90 -1.65
N ARG A 239 2.29 -14.88 -1.19
CA ARG A 239 3.66 -14.68 -0.70
C ARG A 239 4.62 -14.30 -1.82
N GLN A 240 4.61 -15.03 -2.92
CA GLN A 240 5.51 -14.79 -4.05
C GLN A 240 5.22 -13.44 -4.71
N VAL A 241 3.94 -13.08 -4.86
CA VAL A 241 3.54 -11.77 -5.39
C VAL A 241 3.89 -10.64 -4.40
N ASN A 242 3.71 -10.84 -3.09
CA ASN A 242 4.13 -9.86 -2.07
C ASN A 242 5.62 -9.54 -2.21
N ASP A 243 6.46 -10.58 -2.19
CA ASP A 243 7.91 -10.41 -2.12
C ASP A 243 8.45 -9.75 -3.38
N ALA A 244 7.94 -10.14 -4.56
CA ALA A 244 8.28 -9.48 -5.81
C ALA A 244 7.80 -8.02 -5.85
N PHE A 245 6.59 -7.74 -5.37
CA PHE A 245 6.06 -6.37 -5.33
C PHE A 245 6.86 -5.48 -4.37
N ASP A 246 7.20 -5.97 -3.18
CA ASP A 246 8.04 -5.25 -2.21
C ASP A 246 9.44 -4.96 -2.78
N LEU A 247 10.04 -5.90 -3.52
CA LEU A 247 11.33 -5.71 -4.21
C LEU A 247 11.25 -4.63 -5.31
N LEU A 248 10.15 -4.55 -6.04
CA LEU A 248 9.89 -3.57 -7.11
C LEU A 248 9.32 -2.24 -6.59
N ASN A 249 8.99 -2.16 -5.30
CA ASN A 249 8.40 -0.98 -4.66
C ASN A 249 9.19 -0.54 -3.41
N ALA A 250 10.49 -0.84 -3.36
CA ALA A 250 11.33 -0.43 -2.23
C ALA A 250 11.50 1.10 -2.18
N ARG A 251 11.18 1.68 -1.01
CA ARG A 251 11.07 3.13 -0.75
C ARG A 251 12.01 3.67 0.31
N CYS A 252 12.34 2.86 1.33
CA CYS A 252 12.95 3.36 2.57
C CYS A 252 14.33 2.76 2.79
N VAL A 253 15.33 3.62 3.04
CA VAL A 253 16.71 3.23 3.34
C VAL A 253 16.81 2.39 4.63
N ASN A 254 15.94 2.66 5.60
CA ASN A 254 15.92 1.95 6.89
C ASN A 254 15.07 0.66 6.86
N ALA A 255 14.40 0.35 5.75
CA ALA A 255 13.64 -0.88 5.63
C ALA A 255 14.57 -2.09 5.50
N THR A 256 14.13 -3.23 6.03
CA THR A 256 14.87 -4.50 5.99
C THR A 256 14.24 -5.48 5.00
N GLY A 257 14.98 -6.54 4.62
CA GLY A 257 14.48 -7.60 3.75
C GLY A 257 14.10 -7.12 2.34
N SER A 258 12.98 -7.62 1.80
CA SER A 258 12.51 -7.29 0.45
C SER A 258 12.22 -5.78 0.26
N LYS A 259 11.79 -5.10 1.32
CA LYS A 259 11.45 -3.66 1.30
C LYS A 259 12.67 -2.74 1.37
N SER A 260 13.86 -3.29 1.65
CA SER A 260 15.10 -2.53 1.69
C SER A 260 15.45 -1.96 0.32
N VAL A 261 16.16 -0.83 0.30
CA VAL A 261 16.69 -0.25 -0.93
C VAL A 261 17.70 -1.18 -1.60
N TRP A 262 17.85 -1.03 -2.91
CA TRP A 262 18.86 -1.78 -3.66
C TRP A 262 20.21 -1.11 -3.48
N THR A 263 21.23 -1.90 -3.16
CA THR A 263 22.61 -1.46 -2.95
C THR A 263 23.52 -2.43 -3.69
N LEU A 264 24.78 -2.06 -3.90
CA LEU A 264 25.75 -2.95 -4.55
C LEU A 264 25.87 -4.30 -3.81
N HIS A 265 25.75 -4.30 -2.48
CA HIS A 265 25.86 -5.50 -1.64
C HIS A 265 24.70 -6.49 -1.82
N ASN A 266 23.47 -6.00 -2.01
CA ASN A 266 22.27 -6.86 -2.09
C ASN A 266 21.73 -7.02 -3.53
N LEU A 267 22.44 -6.48 -4.52
CA LEU A 267 22.02 -6.48 -5.92
C LEU A 267 21.82 -7.88 -6.48
N ASP A 268 22.79 -8.79 -6.27
CA ASP A 268 22.72 -10.15 -6.81
C ASP A 268 21.61 -10.96 -6.14
N GLU A 269 21.48 -10.88 -4.81
CA GLU A 269 20.40 -11.54 -4.06
C GLU A 269 19.01 -11.09 -4.55
N LYS A 270 18.79 -9.77 -4.69
CA LYS A 270 17.50 -9.23 -5.14
C LYS A 270 17.21 -9.60 -6.61
N LYS A 271 18.25 -9.59 -7.46
CA LYS A 271 18.16 -10.05 -8.85
C LYS A 271 17.75 -11.52 -8.91
N GLU A 272 18.40 -12.41 -8.17
CA GLU A 272 18.07 -13.85 -8.16
C GLU A 272 16.62 -14.09 -7.75
N LYS A 273 16.15 -13.43 -6.69
CA LYS A 273 14.75 -13.51 -6.24
C LYS A 273 13.76 -13.07 -7.32
N LEU A 274 14.02 -11.95 -7.98
CA LEU A 274 13.14 -11.47 -9.05
C LEU A 274 13.16 -12.38 -10.30
N ILE A 275 14.31 -12.94 -10.67
CA ILE A 275 14.39 -13.89 -11.79
C ILE A 275 13.66 -15.20 -11.45
N ALA A 276 13.81 -15.71 -10.23
CA ALA A 276 13.03 -16.86 -9.77
C ALA A 276 11.52 -16.58 -9.83
N PHE A 277 11.08 -15.36 -9.50
CA PHE A 277 9.69 -14.97 -9.65
C PHE A 277 9.22 -14.88 -11.12
N VAL A 278 10.10 -14.46 -12.05
CA VAL A 278 9.81 -14.52 -13.50
C VAL A 278 9.55 -15.96 -13.94
N ASP A 279 10.40 -16.90 -13.55
CA ASP A 279 10.22 -18.31 -13.91
C ASP A 279 8.98 -18.92 -13.25
N TYR A 280 8.67 -18.52 -12.02
CA TYR A 280 7.42 -18.86 -11.34
C TYR A 280 6.18 -18.38 -12.12
N MET A 281 6.18 -17.13 -12.61
CA MET A 281 5.05 -16.56 -13.38
C MET A 281 4.87 -17.22 -14.76
N ARG A 282 5.96 -17.63 -15.42
CA ARG A 282 5.91 -18.31 -16.71
C ARG A 282 5.13 -19.61 -16.66
N GLY A 283 5.11 -20.28 -15.52
CA GLY A 283 4.35 -21.51 -15.34
C GLY A 283 2.86 -21.32 -15.02
N TRP A 284 2.38 -20.08 -14.84
CA TRP A 284 0.98 -19.83 -14.50
C TRP A 284 0.04 -20.19 -15.65
N LYS A 285 -1.02 -20.94 -15.33
CA LYS A 285 -2.12 -21.23 -16.27
C LYS A 285 -3.46 -20.75 -15.74
N LEU A 286 -4.36 -20.36 -16.64
CA LEU A 286 -5.73 -20.03 -16.30
C LEU A 286 -6.54 -21.30 -15.99
N VAL A 287 -7.21 -21.34 -14.84
CA VAL A 287 -8.03 -22.51 -14.46
C VAL A 287 -9.16 -22.74 -15.45
N SER A 288 -9.75 -21.66 -15.99
CA SER A 288 -10.87 -21.74 -16.92
C SER A 288 -10.57 -22.42 -18.27
N LYS A 289 -9.31 -22.41 -18.71
CA LYS A 289 -8.94 -22.79 -20.10
C LYS A 289 -7.67 -23.64 -20.20
N ASP A 290 -7.04 -24.00 -19.08
CA ASP A 290 -5.71 -24.64 -18.98
C ASP A 290 -4.64 -24.04 -19.93
N GLN A 291 -4.74 -22.74 -20.16
CA GLN A 291 -3.86 -21.99 -21.06
C GLN A 291 -2.87 -21.17 -20.22
N LEU A 292 -1.60 -21.12 -20.65
CA LEU A 292 -0.61 -20.23 -20.03
C LEU A 292 -1.10 -18.77 -20.03
N VAL A 293 -0.97 -18.10 -18.89
CA VAL A 293 -1.45 -16.72 -18.71
C VAL A 293 -0.78 -15.78 -19.72
N GLU A 294 0.52 -15.94 -19.94
CA GLU A 294 1.33 -15.16 -20.89
C GLU A 294 0.88 -15.30 -22.36
N ARG A 295 0.13 -16.36 -22.70
CA ARG A 295 -0.41 -16.62 -24.06
C ARG A 295 -1.91 -16.32 -24.17
N SER A 296 -2.53 -15.87 -23.08
CA SER A 296 -3.96 -15.62 -23.00
C SER A 296 -4.31 -14.15 -23.23
N HIS A 297 -5.60 -13.84 -23.23
CA HIS A 297 -6.10 -12.46 -23.18
C HIS A 297 -5.67 -11.68 -21.91
N ARG A 298 -5.14 -12.36 -20.88
CA ARG A 298 -4.61 -11.76 -19.64
C ARG A 298 -3.10 -11.60 -19.63
N LYS A 299 -2.42 -11.84 -20.77
CA LYS A 299 -0.96 -11.82 -20.88
C LYS A 299 -0.26 -10.56 -20.37
N THR A 300 -0.94 -9.41 -20.41
CA THR A 300 -0.37 -8.12 -20.01
C THR A 300 0.19 -8.13 -18.59
N CYS A 301 -0.46 -8.81 -17.63
CA CYS A 301 0.04 -8.86 -16.25
C CYS A 301 1.41 -9.56 -16.14
N VAL A 302 1.57 -10.70 -16.81
CA VAL A 302 2.81 -11.49 -16.80
C VAL A 302 3.88 -10.79 -17.64
N LEU A 303 3.58 -10.44 -18.88
CA LEU A 303 4.54 -9.77 -19.77
C LEU A 303 4.99 -8.42 -19.20
N GLY A 304 4.06 -7.65 -18.62
CA GLY A 304 4.36 -6.38 -17.99
C GLY A 304 5.28 -6.52 -16.78
N LEU A 305 5.01 -7.46 -15.86
CA LEU A 305 5.89 -7.71 -14.72
C LEU A 305 7.25 -8.23 -15.17
N MET A 306 7.31 -9.17 -16.11
CA MET A 306 8.58 -9.68 -16.63
C MET A 306 9.43 -8.56 -17.22
N THR A 307 8.84 -7.73 -18.08
CA THR A 307 9.52 -6.56 -18.68
C THR A 307 10.05 -5.63 -17.61
N THR A 308 9.20 -5.30 -16.64
CA THR A 308 9.52 -4.38 -15.54
C THR A 308 10.61 -4.93 -14.63
N ILE A 309 10.61 -6.23 -14.35
CA ILE A 309 11.66 -6.91 -13.58
C ILE A 309 13.00 -6.82 -14.29
N HIS A 310 13.07 -7.22 -15.57
CA HIS A 310 14.32 -7.17 -16.34
C HIS A 310 14.84 -5.74 -16.45
N SER A 311 13.97 -4.78 -16.73
CA SER A 311 14.31 -3.35 -16.79
C SER A 311 14.78 -2.80 -15.45
N THR A 312 14.13 -3.16 -14.33
CA THR A 312 14.53 -2.73 -12.99
C THR A 312 15.92 -3.25 -12.65
N ILE A 313 16.20 -4.52 -12.94
CA ILE A 313 17.54 -5.11 -12.75
C ILE A 313 18.59 -4.39 -13.61
N SER A 314 18.28 -4.10 -14.87
CA SER A 314 19.18 -3.40 -15.79
C SER A 314 19.50 -1.99 -15.29
N ILE A 315 18.48 -1.21 -14.95
CA ILE A 315 18.63 0.14 -14.40
C ILE A 315 19.39 0.12 -13.07
N ALA A 316 19.08 -0.82 -12.18
CA ALA A 316 19.77 -0.96 -10.90
C ALA A 316 21.27 -1.20 -11.09
N LYS A 317 21.65 -2.08 -12.04
CA LYS A 317 23.06 -2.31 -12.39
C LYS A 317 23.71 -1.03 -12.87
N THR A 318 23.17 -0.38 -13.90
CA THR A 318 23.76 0.86 -14.44
C THR A 318 23.93 1.93 -13.35
N ILE A 319 22.90 2.17 -12.53
CA ILE A 319 22.94 3.19 -11.47
C ILE A 319 23.96 2.85 -10.38
N LEU A 320 24.02 1.59 -9.93
CA LEU A 320 24.87 1.18 -8.81
C LEU A 320 26.32 0.93 -9.22
N THR A 321 26.58 0.42 -10.43
CA THR A 321 27.93 0.06 -10.89
C THR A 321 28.57 1.10 -11.79
N GLU A 322 27.84 1.63 -12.77
CA GLU A 322 28.39 2.56 -13.77
C GLU A 322 28.34 4.01 -13.29
N GLU A 323 27.22 4.42 -12.70
CA GLU A 323 27.02 5.79 -12.18
C GLU A 323 27.50 5.95 -10.72
N ASN A 324 27.82 4.84 -10.03
CA ASN A 324 28.33 4.77 -8.67
C ASN A 324 27.43 5.44 -7.62
N HIS A 325 26.12 5.24 -7.73
CA HIS A 325 25.16 5.71 -6.73
C HIS A 325 25.15 4.78 -5.51
N LYS A 326 24.97 5.35 -4.30
CA LYS A 326 24.95 4.58 -3.05
C LYS A 326 23.81 3.56 -2.98
N HIS A 327 22.67 3.90 -3.55
CA HIS A 327 21.47 3.06 -3.54
C HIS A 327 20.57 3.38 -4.73
N PHE A 328 19.69 2.43 -5.04
CA PHE A 328 18.66 2.52 -6.06
C PHE A 328 17.29 2.27 -5.43
N LEU A 329 16.31 3.09 -5.81
CA LEU A 329 14.93 3.04 -5.33
C LEU A 329 14.03 2.62 -6.50
N PRO A 330 13.63 1.34 -6.58
CA PRO A 330 12.64 0.85 -7.54
C PRO A 330 11.32 1.63 -7.51
N TYR A 331 10.95 2.22 -6.37
CA TYR A 331 9.79 3.11 -6.32
C TYR A 331 9.85 4.26 -7.34
N TYR A 332 11.05 4.74 -7.69
CA TYR A 332 11.22 5.84 -8.65
C TYR A 332 10.94 5.45 -10.11
N THR A 333 10.75 4.16 -10.38
CA THR A 333 10.43 3.64 -11.72
C THR A 333 8.94 3.33 -11.90
N GLN A 334 8.07 3.93 -11.07
CA GLN A 334 6.61 3.76 -11.10
C GLN A 334 5.87 5.03 -11.56
N GLN A 335 4.57 4.91 -11.86
CA GLN A 335 3.74 6.03 -12.31
C GLN A 335 2.98 6.75 -11.19
N ASP A 336 3.07 6.28 -9.94
CA ASP A 336 2.43 6.89 -8.75
C ASP A 336 2.61 8.43 -8.70
N PHE A 337 3.79 8.93 -9.05
CA PHE A 337 4.08 10.37 -9.06
C PHE A 337 3.22 11.16 -10.06
N LEU A 338 2.88 10.58 -11.21
CA LEU A 338 1.97 11.18 -12.20
C LEU A 338 0.53 11.16 -11.69
N GLU A 339 0.11 10.06 -11.06
CA GLU A 339 -1.23 9.99 -10.45
C GLU A 339 -1.39 11.02 -9.31
N HIS A 340 -0.34 11.20 -8.51
CA HIS A 340 -0.29 12.25 -7.49
C HIS A 340 -0.36 13.65 -8.12
N LEU A 341 0.35 13.88 -9.23
CA LEU A 341 0.26 15.13 -9.99
C LEU A 341 -1.18 15.38 -10.48
N PHE A 342 -1.83 14.39 -11.07
CA PHE A 342 -3.23 14.51 -11.50
C PHE A 342 -4.18 14.80 -10.35
N SER A 343 -3.95 14.17 -9.19
CA SER A 343 -4.71 14.45 -7.98
C SER A 343 -4.52 15.88 -7.49
N LYS A 344 -3.29 16.42 -7.54
CA LYS A 344 -3.01 17.84 -7.23
C LYS A 344 -3.71 18.78 -8.21
N ILE A 345 -3.71 18.46 -9.51
CA ILE A 345 -4.39 19.28 -10.53
C ILE A 345 -5.90 19.32 -10.27
N ARG A 346 -6.53 18.16 -9.99
CA ARG A 346 -7.95 18.09 -9.64
C ARG A 346 -8.26 18.82 -8.32
N GLY A 347 -7.41 18.63 -7.30
CA GLY A 347 -7.60 19.23 -5.98
C GLY A 347 -7.57 20.76 -5.98
N ARG A 348 -6.73 21.38 -6.83
CA ARG A 348 -6.68 22.85 -6.98
C ARG A 348 -7.94 23.46 -7.55
N CYS A 349 -8.78 22.66 -8.21
CA CYS A 349 -10.06 23.12 -8.74
C CYS A 349 -11.20 23.00 -7.71
N GLY A 350 -10.87 22.76 -6.44
CA GLY A 350 -11.82 22.71 -5.32
C GLY A 350 -12.82 21.56 -5.49
N ARG A 351 -14.10 21.89 -5.62
CA ARG A 351 -15.17 20.90 -5.87
C ARG A 351 -15.22 20.41 -7.31
N ASN A 352 -14.50 21.04 -8.25
CA ASN A 352 -14.44 20.58 -9.62
C ASN A 352 -13.35 19.52 -9.80
N THR A 353 -13.74 18.24 -9.83
CA THR A 353 -12.83 17.11 -10.06
C THR A 353 -12.48 16.87 -11.53
N ASN A 354 -13.04 17.66 -12.45
CA ASN A 354 -12.82 17.56 -13.89
C ASN A 354 -12.39 18.92 -14.48
N PRO A 355 -11.09 19.27 -14.41
CA PRO A 355 -10.59 20.58 -14.82
C PRO A 355 -10.71 20.77 -16.34
N ASP A 356 -10.89 22.01 -16.80
CA ASP A 356 -10.78 22.37 -18.22
C ASP A 356 -9.33 22.66 -18.66
N ALA A 357 -9.10 22.81 -19.96
CA ALA A 357 -7.76 23.00 -20.52
C ALA A 357 -7.03 24.24 -19.97
N VAL A 358 -7.75 25.32 -19.69
CA VAL A 358 -7.18 26.55 -19.12
C VAL A 358 -6.76 26.29 -17.68
N GLN A 359 -7.63 25.66 -16.88
CA GLN A 359 -7.34 25.28 -15.50
C GLN A 359 -6.12 24.36 -15.40
N VAL A 360 -6.02 23.36 -16.27
CA VAL A 360 -4.85 22.46 -16.32
C VAL A 360 -3.57 23.24 -16.60
N LYS A 361 -3.55 24.08 -17.64
CA LYS A 361 -2.38 24.89 -18.02
C LYS A 361 -1.89 25.76 -16.86
N TYR A 362 -2.80 26.53 -16.24
CA TYR A 362 -2.43 27.42 -15.13
C TYR A 362 -2.00 26.65 -13.88
N THR A 363 -2.64 25.51 -13.60
CA THR A 363 -2.26 24.68 -12.46
C THR A 363 -0.87 24.09 -12.63
N ILE A 364 -0.55 23.55 -13.81
CA ILE A 364 0.80 23.05 -14.13
C ILE A 364 1.83 24.17 -14.00
N ARG A 365 1.56 25.36 -14.54
CA ARG A 365 2.45 26.52 -14.43
C ARG A 365 2.72 26.88 -12.97
N GLN A 366 1.69 26.96 -12.14
CA GLN A 366 1.84 27.26 -10.72
C GLN A 366 2.62 26.15 -9.99
N LEU A 367 2.35 24.88 -10.29
CA LEU A 367 3.05 23.75 -9.66
C LEU A 367 4.53 23.73 -10.00
N GLN A 368 4.91 24.09 -11.23
CA GLN A 368 6.32 24.24 -11.62
C GLN A 368 6.99 25.36 -10.82
N VAL A 369 6.38 26.55 -10.75
CA VAL A 369 6.93 27.69 -9.99
C VAL A 369 7.10 27.36 -8.51
N ILE A 370 6.12 26.73 -7.88
CA ILE A 370 6.18 26.37 -6.45
C ILE A 370 7.24 25.29 -6.19
N ARG A 371 7.32 24.26 -7.04
CA ARG A 371 8.31 23.17 -6.89
C ARG A 371 9.75 23.63 -7.13
N ASP A 372 9.96 24.67 -7.92
CA ASP A 372 11.28 25.23 -8.22
C ASP A 372 11.76 26.23 -7.14
N GLY A 373 11.06 26.36 -6.01
CA GLY A 373 11.43 27.25 -4.91
C GLY A 373 10.62 28.56 -4.85
N GLY A 374 9.63 28.74 -5.72
CA GLY A 374 8.83 29.97 -5.79
C GLY A 374 9.51 31.10 -6.56
N ILE A 375 8.82 32.24 -6.62
CA ILE A 375 9.43 33.51 -7.04
C ILE A 375 10.10 34.07 -5.78
N ASP A 376 11.42 34.21 -5.78
CA ASP A 376 12.09 34.97 -4.72
C ASP A 376 11.49 36.37 -4.68
N PRO A 377 10.99 36.84 -3.52
CA PRO A 377 10.55 38.22 -3.42
C PRO A 377 11.70 39.14 -3.84
N SER A 378 11.41 40.21 -4.58
CA SER A 378 12.44 41.19 -4.92
C SER A 378 13.13 41.63 -3.62
N ILE A 379 14.43 41.88 -3.67
CA ILE A 379 15.24 42.34 -2.51
C ILE A 379 14.63 43.61 -1.87
N PHE A 380 13.76 44.34 -2.58
CA PHE A 380 13.04 45.54 -2.15
C PHE A 380 11.58 45.31 -1.71
N GLY A 381 11.12 44.05 -1.62
CA GLY A 381 9.75 43.72 -1.22
C GLY A 381 9.60 43.66 0.30
N ASN A 382 8.61 44.35 0.85
CA ASN A 382 8.34 44.43 2.30
C ASN A 382 7.82 43.14 2.96
N CYS A 383 7.79 42.00 2.25
CA CYS A 383 7.31 40.73 2.77
C CYS A 383 8.33 39.62 2.50
N SER A 384 8.86 39.03 3.57
CA SER A 384 9.64 37.79 3.51
C SER A 384 8.70 36.62 3.21
N PHE A 385 8.90 35.98 2.06
CA PHE A 385 8.25 34.70 1.75
C PHE A 385 8.92 33.63 2.63
N ASP A 386 8.15 32.95 3.48
CA ASP A 386 8.65 31.82 4.27
C ASP A 386 8.32 30.51 3.53
N PRO A 387 9.32 29.83 2.93
CA PRO A 387 9.11 28.60 2.18
C PRO A 387 8.56 27.45 3.05
N GLN A 388 8.69 27.53 4.39
CA GLN A 388 8.25 26.46 5.29
C GLN A 388 6.72 26.32 5.35
N LEU A 389 5.98 27.43 5.24
CA LEU A 389 4.50 27.43 5.29
C LEU A 389 3.86 26.80 4.04
N ALA A 390 4.48 26.95 2.86
CA ALA A 390 3.99 26.33 1.62
C ALA A 390 4.35 24.83 1.50
N LEU A 391 5.40 24.38 2.22
CA LEU A 391 5.77 22.98 2.32
C LEU A 391 4.85 22.21 3.28
N GLN A 392 4.39 22.85 4.37
CA GLN A 392 3.53 22.20 5.38
C GLN A 392 2.19 21.74 4.80
N ASP A 393 1.51 22.58 4.01
CA ASP A 393 0.25 22.20 3.34
C ASP A 393 0.44 21.09 2.27
N ALA A 394 1.67 20.86 1.80
CA ALA A 394 1.99 19.80 0.84
C ALA A 394 2.46 18.49 1.51
N LEU A 395 2.93 18.56 2.76
CA LEU A 395 3.39 17.42 3.56
C LEU A 395 2.24 16.72 4.30
N ASP A 396 1.12 17.42 4.56
CA ASP A 396 -0.07 16.86 5.22
C ASP A 396 -0.87 15.85 4.37
N CYS A 397 -0.38 15.49 3.18
CA CYS A 397 -0.97 14.47 2.31
C CYS A 397 -0.20 13.14 2.29
N GLU A 398 0.89 13.02 3.05
CA GLU A 398 1.64 11.77 3.22
C GLU A 398 1.37 11.15 4.60
N GLU A 399 0.10 10.93 4.95
CA GLU A 399 -0.22 9.97 6.00
C GLU A 399 -0.06 8.54 5.45
N ASP A 400 1.20 8.11 5.53
CA ASP A 400 1.71 6.76 5.70
C ASP A 400 0.71 5.59 5.59
N PHE A 401 0.91 4.81 4.52
CA PHE A 401 0.45 3.42 4.38
C PHE A 401 1.17 2.43 5.33
N HIS A 402 2.00 2.91 6.26
CA HIS A 402 3.04 2.11 6.89
C HIS A 402 3.22 2.40 8.39
N ASN A 403 2.19 2.16 9.20
CA ASN A 403 2.35 1.49 10.49
C ASN A 403 0.99 1.19 11.11
N ASP A 404 0.39 0.07 10.72
CA ASP A 404 -0.79 -0.48 11.40
C ASP A 404 -0.95 -1.96 10.97
N ASP A 405 0.08 -2.76 11.25
CA ASP A 405 0.07 -4.21 11.00
C ASP A 405 -0.94 -4.98 11.87
N VAL A 406 -1.59 -4.30 12.81
CA VAL A 406 -2.60 -4.88 13.71
C VAL A 406 -3.85 -4.02 13.71
N ILE A 407 -4.48 -3.80 12.56
CA ILE A 407 -5.90 -3.42 12.59
C ILE A 407 -6.73 -4.70 12.53
N LEU A 408 -7.16 -5.19 13.69
CA LEU A 408 -8.29 -6.11 13.71
C LEU A 408 -9.55 -5.31 13.39
N ASP A 409 -10.09 -5.51 12.19
CA ASP A 409 -11.50 -5.22 11.94
C ASP A 409 -12.32 -6.36 12.59
N ILE A 410 -12.62 -6.25 13.88
CA ILE A 410 -13.45 -7.22 14.64
C ILE A 410 -14.90 -7.08 14.17
N VAL A 411 -15.48 -8.10 13.53
CA VAL A 411 -16.85 -8.06 12.98
C VAL A 411 -17.83 -8.61 14.02
N PHE A 412 -19.00 -7.95 14.20
CA PHE A 412 -19.89 -8.18 15.35
C PHE A 412 -21.16 -8.98 15.06
N GLU A 413 -21.42 -9.36 13.81
CA GLU A 413 -22.55 -10.23 13.48
C GLU A 413 -22.06 -11.68 13.48
N CYS A 414 -22.10 -12.34 14.65
CA CYS A 414 -21.74 -13.75 14.77
C CYS A 414 -22.83 -14.56 15.45
N ASP A 415 -23.12 -15.72 14.88
CA ASP A 415 -23.93 -16.77 15.50
C ASP A 415 -23.05 -17.53 16.52
N GLU A 416 -23.46 -17.62 17.79
CA GLU A 416 -22.66 -18.18 18.87
C GLU A 416 -22.31 -19.67 18.68
N GLN A 417 -23.07 -20.40 17.85
CA GLN A 417 -22.95 -21.85 17.72
C GLN A 417 -21.73 -22.33 16.91
N HIS A 418 -20.96 -21.44 16.26
CA HIS A 418 -19.90 -21.82 15.31
C HIS A 418 -18.50 -21.24 15.60
N LYS A 419 -18.27 -20.64 16.78
CA LYS A 419 -16.97 -20.02 17.11
C LYS A 419 -15.88 -21.07 17.42
N SER A 420 -14.72 -20.93 16.77
CA SER A 420 -13.52 -21.70 17.10
C SER A 420 -12.76 -21.03 18.26
N GLN A 421 -12.91 -21.58 19.48
CA GLN A 421 -12.24 -21.04 20.66
C GLN A 421 -10.71 -21.01 20.50
N GLN A 422 -10.14 -22.04 19.87
CA GLN A 422 -8.69 -22.11 19.63
C GLN A 422 -8.22 -20.98 18.70
N PHE A 423 -8.99 -20.65 17.66
CA PHE A 423 -8.70 -19.53 16.77
C PHE A 423 -8.74 -18.19 17.52
N ILE A 424 -9.80 -17.96 18.31
CA ILE A 424 -9.98 -16.73 19.10
C ILE A 424 -8.84 -16.57 20.11
N ASP A 425 -8.48 -17.63 20.85
CA ASP A 425 -7.42 -17.59 21.86
C ASP A 425 -6.05 -17.24 21.25
N ASN A 426 -5.74 -17.78 20.07
CA ASN A 426 -4.52 -17.41 19.32
C ASN A 426 -4.55 -15.96 18.84
N CYS A 427 -5.70 -15.45 18.41
CA CYS A 427 -5.86 -14.04 18.02
C CYS A 427 -5.70 -13.10 19.22
N ILE A 428 -6.29 -13.44 20.36
CA ILE A 428 -6.14 -12.70 21.63
C ILE A 428 -4.67 -12.68 22.06
N ALA A 429 -3.97 -13.81 22.00
CA ALA A 429 -2.54 -13.88 22.31
C ALA A 429 -1.70 -13.01 21.37
N TYR A 430 -2.02 -13.00 20.07
CA TYR A 430 -1.37 -12.12 19.09
C TYR A 430 -1.57 -10.63 19.41
N VAL A 431 -2.81 -10.23 19.73
CA VAL A 431 -3.13 -8.85 20.16
C VAL A 431 -2.42 -8.50 21.46
N ALA A 432 -2.38 -9.41 22.42
CA ALA A 432 -1.65 -9.22 23.67
C ALA A 432 -0.16 -8.89 23.41
N GLY A 433 0.48 -9.58 22.46
CA GLY A 433 1.84 -9.26 22.04
C GLY A 433 1.99 -7.84 21.46
N TYR A 434 1.02 -7.40 20.65
CA TYR A 434 0.99 -6.03 20.12
C TYR A 434 0.79 -4.97 21.21
N ILE A 435 -0.08 -5.22 22.20
CA ILE A 435 -0.25 -4.30 23.33
C ILE A 435 1.06 -4.18 24.13
N VAL A 436 1.76 -5.29 24.37
CA VAL A 436 3.08 -5.25 25.05
C VAL A 436 4.09 -4.45 24.24
N PHE A 437 4.10 -4.61 22.91
CA PHE A 437 4.94 -3.81 22.02
C PHE A 437 4.66 -2.31 22.16
N GLN A 438 3.41 -1.89 22.26
CA GLN A 438 3.08 -0.48 22.46
C GLN A 438 3.48 0.04 23.85
N LEU A 439 3.42 -0.81 24.88
CA LEU A 439 3.82 -0.44 26.24
C LEU A 439 5.34 -0.28 26.39
N ARG A 440 6.16 -0.90 25.52
CA ARG A 440 7.64 -0.81 25.59
C ARG A 440 8.16 0.63 25.48
N ASN A 441 7.44 1.48 24.75
CA ASN A 441 7.79 2.88 24.50
C ASN A 441 7.37 3.80 25.66
N MET A 442 6.71 3.27 26.70
CA MET A 442 6.33 4.02 27.89
C MET A 442 7.37 3.88 29.00
N ALA A 443 7.45 4.88 29.88
CA ALA A 443 8.31 4.84 31.07
C ALA A 443 7.84 3.76 32.07
N ILE A 444 8.33 2.54 31.88
CA ILE A 444 8.06 1.35 32.71
C ILE A 444 9.40 0.84 33.24
N CYS A 445 9.42 0.37 34.49
CA CYS A 445 10.61 -0.21 35.11
C CYS A 445 11.11 -1.44 34.30
N LYS A 446 12.43 -1.66 34.21
CA LYS A 446 12.99 -2.77 33.40
C LYS A 446 12.45 -4.16 33.81
N VAL A 447 12.33 -4.42 35.11
CA VAL A 447 11.76 -5.68 35.65
C VAL A 447 10.30 -5.87 35.20
N CYS A 448 9.52 -4.79 35.26
CA CYS A 448 8.12 -4.75 34.85
C CYS A 448 7.98 -4.97 33.33
N GLN A 449 8.90 -4.43 32.51
CA GLN A 449 8.92 -4.67 31.07
C GLN A 449 9.24 -6.13 30.73
N LEU A 450 10.18 -6.77 31.44
CA LEU A 450 10.50 -8.18 31.26
C LEU A 450 9.32 -9.09 31.66
N ALA A 451 8.60 -8.75 32.72
CA ALA A 451 7.44 -9.51 33.19
C ALA A 451 6.24 -9.51 32.20
N LEU A 452 6.19 -8.57 31.25
CA LEU A 452 5.18 -8.54 30.18
C LEU A 452 5.46 -9.57 29.08
N GLN A 453 6.70 -10.05 28.97
CA GLN A 453 7.13 -10.97 27.91
C GLN A 453 7.13 -12.41 28.41
N ASN A 454 7.08 -13.35 27.46
CA ASN A 454 7.10 -14.77 27.77
C ASN A 454 8.38 -15.17 28.52
N THR A 455 8.24 -15.66 29.76
CA THR A 455 9.34 -16.16 30.60
C THR A 455 9.13 -17.62 30.98
N ALA A 456 10.16 -18.29 31.51
CA ALA A 456 10.02 -19.67 32.00
C ALA A 456 9.00 -19.78 33.15
N GLU A 457 8.94 -18.77 34.02
CA GLU A 457 8.05 -18.71 35.19
C GLU A 457 6.61 -18.31 34.83
N ASP A 458 6.41 -17.63 33.69
CA ASP A 458 5.10 -17.14 33.21
C ASP A 458 4.89 -17.47 31.72
N SER A 459 5.09 -18.75 31.39
CA SER A 459 5.14 -19.25 30.01
C SER A 459 3.75 -19.40 29.39
N LEU A 460 3.58 -18.79 28.21
CA LEU A 460 2.40 -18.86 27.37
C LEU A 460 2.25 -20.28 26.78
N PRO A 461 1.06 -20.91 26.88
CA PRO A 461 0.84 -22.25 26.34
C PRO A 461 1.10 -22.34 24.83
N ALA A 462 1.69 -23.46 24.38
CA ALA A 462 2.17 -23.60 23.00
C ALA A 462 1.04 -23.60 21.94
N ASP A 463 -0.16 -24.02 22.34
CA ASP A 463 -1.40 -24.08 21.56
C ASP A 463 -2.03 -22.71 21.27
N VAL A 464 -1.76 -21.70 22.12
CA VAL A 464 -2.18 -20.31 21.89
C VAL A 464 -1.09 -19.44 21.23
N MET A 465 0.08 -20.04 20.97
CA MET A 465 1.21 -19.37 20.31
C MET A 465 1.28 -19.60 18.80
N LEU A 466 0.39 -20.41 18.23
CA LEU A 466 0.49 -20.87 16.84
C LEU A 466 0.53 -19.68 15.86
N LEU A 467 -0.40 -18.73 16.01
CA LEU A 467 -0.45 -17.53 15.16
C LEU A 467 0.77 -16.63 15.34
N ILE A 468 1.23 -16.44 16.58
CA ILE A 468 2.43 -15.63 16.88
C ILE A 468 3.67 -16.26 16.23
N LYS A 469 3.85 -17.58 16.37
CA LYS A 469 4.98 -18.31 15.79
C LYS A 469 5.01 -18.16 14.28
N ARG A 470 3.86 -18.28 13.60
CA ARG A 470 3.77 -18.13 12.14
C ARG A 470 4.09 -16.71 11.67
N LYS A 471 3.64 -15.69 12.40
CA LYS A 471 3.83 -14.28 12.03
C LYS A 471 5.14 -13.66 12.52
N LYS A 472 5.99 -14.41 13.22
CA LYS A 472 7.23 -13.89 13.80
C LYS A 472 8.28 -13.65 12.71
N ARG A 473 8.54 -12.37 12.39
CA ARG A 473 9.55 -11.94 11.39
C ARG A 473 10.55 -10.90 11.92
N GLY A 474 10.59 -10.68 13.24
CA GLY A 474 11.42 -9.64 13.87
C GLY A 474 10.92 -9.29 15.26
N GLU A 475 10.59 -8.02 15.50
CA GLU A 475 10.22 -7.45 16.81
C GLU A 475 8.84 -7.88 17.36
N LEU A 476 8.18 -8.88 16.75
CA LEU A 476 6.91 -9.37 17.26
C LEU A 476 7.12 -9.99 18.65
N ILE A 477 6.49 -9.39 19.66
CA ILE A 477 6.65 -9.78 21.06
C ILE A 477 5.70 -10.94 21.37
N THR A 478 6.26 -12.00 21.98
CA THR A 478 5.45 -13.04 22.61
C THR A 478 5.11 -12.59 24.04
N PRO A 479 3.83 -12.38 24.37
CA PRO A 479 3.43 -11.92 25.70
C PRO A 479 3.59 -13.04 26.74
N SER A 480 3.65 -12.67 28.02
CA SER A 480 3.57 -13.64 29.12
C SER A 480 2.17 -14.25 29.24
N LYS A 481 2.07 -15.40 29.91
CA LYS A 481 0.76 -16.02 30.20
C LYS A 481 -0.13 -15.08 31.03
N SER A 482 0.43 -14.35 31.98
CA SER A 482 -0.33 -13.34 32.74
C SER A 482 -0.93 -12.27 31.84
N VAL A 483 -0.16 -11.72 30.89
CA VAL A 483 -0.67 -10.71 29.95
C VAL A 483 -1.78 -11.28 29.09
N TYR A 484 -1.60 -12.49 28.54
CA TYR A 484 -2.65 -13.16 27.74
C TYR A 484 -3.96 -13.30 28.53
N LEU A 485 -3.91 -13.83 29.76
CA LEU A 485 -5.11 -14.02 30.60
C LEU A 485 -5.76 -12.69 30.98
N LEU A 486 -4.95 -11.65 31.23
CA LEU A 486 -5.43 -10.30 31.52
C LEU A 486 -6.13 -9.67 30.32
N VAL A 487 -5.60 -9.84 29.11
CA VAL A 487 -6.23 -9.37 27.87
C VAL A 487 -7.52 -10.14 27.59
N LYS A 488 -7.52 -11.46 27.79
CA LYS A 488 -8.73 -12.30 27.69
C LYS A 488 -9.82 -11.85 28.69
N TRP A 489 -9.42 -11.49 29.91
CA TRP A 489 -10.32 -10.89 30.89
C TRP A 489 -10.87 -9.54 30.43
N CYS A 490 -10.03 -8.67 29.87
CA CYS A 490 -10.50 -7.41 29.32
C CYS A 490 -11.50 -7.60 28.18
N GLU A 491 -11.32 -8.60 27.32
CA GLU A 491 -12.29 -8.87 26.25
C GLU A 491 -13.65 -9.27 26.83
N ALA A 492 -13.68 -10.20 27.80
CA ALA A 492 -14.93 -10.57 28.47
C ALA A 492 -15.63 -9.36 29.12
N VAL A 493 -14.86 -8.46 29.74
CA VAL A 493 -15.40 -7.20 30.29
C VAL A 493 -15.92 -6.28 29.19
N PHE A 494 -15.24 -6.21 28.04
CA PHE A 494 -15.67 -5.41 26.90
C PHE A 494 -16.97 -5.95 26.30
N GLU A 495 -17.08 -7.26 26.09
CA GLU A 495 -18.29 -7.92 25.61
C GLU A 495 -19.47 -7.61 26.53
N THR A 496 -19.34 -7.88 27.84
CA THR A 496 -20.43 -7.65 28.81
C THR A 496 -20.80 -6.16 28.98
N GLU A 497 -19.83 -5.26 29.02
CA GLU A 497 -20.09 -3.86 29.37
C GLU A 497 -20.37 -2.96 28.15
N VAL A 498 -19.91 -3.33 26.96
CA VAL A 498 -20.08 -2.53 25.74
C VAL A 498 -21.06 -3.19 24.77
N ILE A 499 -20.88 -4.47 24.46
CA ILE A 499 -21.68 -5.18 23.46
C ILE A 499 -23.06 -5.51 24.05
N ASP A 500 -23.11 -6.31 25.12
CA ASP A 500 -24.37 -6.79 25.70
C ASP A 500 -25.25 -5.65 26.23
N LYS A 501 -24.61 -4.63 26.84
CA LYS A 501 -25.29 -3.45 27.36
C LYS A 501 -25.52 -2.36 26.31
N SER A 502 -25.05 -2.54 25.07
CA SER A 502 -25.13 -1.54 24.00
C SER A 502 -24.61 -0.15 24.42
N THR A 503 -23.53 -0.13 25.22
CA THR A 503 -22.97 1.13 25.73
C THR A 503 -22.29 1.89 24.59
N MET A 504 -22.57 3.19 24.47
CA MET A 504 -21.99 4.03 23.42
C MET A 504 -20.45 4.12 23.56
N PRO A 505 -19.67 3.65 22.57
CA PRO A 505 -18.20 3.63 22.63
C PRO A 505 -17.55 5.01 22.48
N THR A 506 -18.35 6.03 22.14
CA THR A 506 -17.89 7.40 21.86
C THR A 506 -17.61 8.23 23.11
N ILE A 507 -17.86 7.68 24.31
CA ILE A 507 -17.56 8.38 25.57
C ILE A 507 -16.03 8.45 25.74
N PRO A 508 -15.41 9.65 25.78
CA PRO A 508 -13.95 9.80 25.86
C PRO A 508 -13.32 9.09 27.07
N GLN A 509 -14.08 8.99 28.17
CA GLN A 509 -13.65 8.36 29.43
C GLN A 509 -13.92 6.85 29.48
N LEU A 510 -14.52 6.25 28.45
CA LEU A 510 -14.88 4.83 28.45
C LEU A 510 -13.69 3.90 28.71
N PRO A 511 -12.48 4.10 28.13
CA PRO A 511 -11.33 3.26 28.46
C PRO A 511 -11.01 3.26 29.95
N ASP A 512 -11.13 4.41 30.62
CA ASP A 512 -10.85 4.55 32.05
C ASP A 512 -11.96 3.89 32.90
N ILE A 513 -13.22 4.05 32.51
CA ILE A 513 -14.38 3.39 33.17
C ILE A 513 -14.25 1.87 33.08
N LEU A 514 -13.96 1.33 31.90
CA LEU A 514 -13.77 -0.10 31.68
C LEU A 514 -12.56 -0.63 32.46
N THR A 515 -11.47 0.15 32.52
CA THR A 515 -10.29 -0.18 33.34
C THR A 515 -10.65 -0.31 34.81
N ILE A 516 -11.39 0.65 35.38
CA ILE A 516 -11.83 0.60 36.78
C ILE A 516 -12.73 -0.62 37.04
N LYS A 517 -13.70 -0.89 36.16
CA LYS A 517 -14.60 -2.04 36.27
C LYS A 517 -13.83 -3.37 36.20
N ALA A 518 -12.91 -3.50 35.25
CA ALA A 518 -12.10 -4.69 35.07
C ALA A 518 -11.21 -4.96 36.29
N ILE A 519 -10.61 -3.92 36.89
CA ILE A 519 -9.75 -4.06 38.08
C ILE A 519 -10.55 -4.44 39.33
N ARG A 520 -11.73 -3.85 39.54
CA ARG A 520 -12.56 -4.13 40.73
C ARG A 520 -12.96 -5.60 40.86
N ARG A 521 -13.04 -6.31 39.73
CA ARG A 521 -13.43 -7.73 39.65
C ARG A 521 -12.23 -8.66 39.48
N LEU A 522 -11.01 -8.14 39.45
CA LEU A 522 -9.79 -8.91 39.18
C LEU A 522 -9.13 -9.41 40.49
N ASP A 523 -8.79 -10.69 40.52
CA ASP A 523 -7.91 -11.25 41.55
C ASP A 523 -6.44 -10.98 41.22
N HIS A 524 -5.91 -9.88 41.75
CA HIS A 524 -4.57 -9.36 41.45
C HIS A 524 -3.41 -10.27 41.90
N GLN A 525 -3.65 -11.25 42.79
CA GLN A 525 -2.58 -12.12 43.31
C GLN A 525 -2.21 -13.26 42.35
N LYS A 526 -3.05 -13.54 41.35
CA LYS A 526 -2.88 -14.64 40.40
C LYS A 526 -1.96 -14.34 39.21
N TYR A 527 -1.60 -13.08 38.99
CA TYR A 527 -0.88 -12.63 37.81
C TYR A 527 0.53 -12.13 38.15
N PHE A 528 1.43 -12.24 37.17
CA PHE A 528 2.84 -11.86 37.23
C PHE A 528 3.60 -12.51 38.40
N PRO A 529 3.84 -13.83 38.35
CA PRO A 529 4.57 -14.54 39.41
C PRO A 529 5.98 -13.96 39.65
N THR A 530 6.62 -13.49 38.58
CA THR A 530 7.94 -12.82 38.58
C THR A 530 7.98 -11.49 39.34
N LEU A 531 6.82 -10.87 39.61
CA LEU A 531 6.73 -9.58 40.29
C LEU A 531 6.36 -9.69 41.77
N LYS A 532 6.25 -10.91 42.34
CA LYS A 532 5.86 -11.11 43.74
C LYS A 532 6.84 -10.50 44.74
N THR A 533 8.14 -10.62 44.49
CA THR A 533 9.20 -10.05 45.34
C THR A 533 9.55 -8.61 44.98
N HIS A 534 9.26 -8.19 43.74
CA HIS A 534 9.50 -6.83 43.23
C HIS A 534 8.69 -5.75 43.98
N VAL A 535 7.65 -6.14 44.72
CA VAL A 535 6.90 -5.23 45.61
C VAL A 535 7.78 -4.71 46.75
N PHE A 536 8.72 -5.52 47.25
CA PHE A 536 9.59 -5.18 48.38
C PHE A 536 10.84 -4.36 47.96
N GLU A 537 11.18 -4.35 46.68
CA GLU A 537 12.31 -3.60 46.11
C GLU A 537 11.92 -2.20 45.61
N GLN A 538 10.66 -1.78 45.84
CA GLN A 538 10.17 -0.48 45.40
C GLN A 538 10.80 0.64 46.23
N ASN A 539 11.30 1.67 45.56
CA ASN A 539 11.70 2.91 46.22
C ASN A 539 10.50 3.46 47.01
N LEU A 540 10.70 3.72 48.31
CA LEU A 540 9.71 4.28 49.26
C LEU A 540 9.04 5.61 48.81
N LYS A 541 9.43 6.18 47.67
CA LYS A 541 8.86 7.38 47.05
C LYS A 541 7.77 7.11 46.00
N CYS A 542 7.53 5.85 45.60
CA CYS A 542 6.44 5.49 44.69
C CYS A 542 5.20 5.10 45.50
N GLU A 543 4.16 5.94 45.50
CA GLU A 543 2.91 5.71 46.24
C GLU A 543 2.04 4.55 45.70
N ASN A 544 2.39 3.95 44.55
CA ASN A 544 1.57 2.93 43.89
C ASN A 544 2.35 1.65 43.58
N ASP A 545 1.79 0.49 43.93
CA ASP A 545 2.31 -0.84 43.55
C ASP A 545 2.55 -0.89 42.04
N HIS A 546 3.81 -1.12 41.64
CA HIS A 546 4.22 -1.26 40.25
C HIS A 546 3.37 -2.29 39.49
N ARG A 547 2.95 -3.38 40.14
CA ARG A 547 2.11 -4.42 39.53
C ARG A 547 0.71 -3.90 39.21
N ILE A 548 0.07 -3.19 40.14
CA ILE A 548 -1.26 -2.58 39.92
C ILE A 548 -1.17 -1.52 38.83
N THR A 549 -0.11 -0.71 38.84
CA THR A 549 0.14 0.31 37.82
C THR A 549 0.35 -0.31 36.43
N LEU A 550 1.06 -1.44 36.36
CA LEU A 550 1.28 -2.19 35.13
C LEU A 550 -0.03 -2.74 34.55
N VAL A 551 -0.86 -3.37 35.40
CA VAL A 551 -2.19 -3.88 34.99
C VAL A 551 -3.10 -2.75 34.52
N LYS A 552 -3.13 -1.61 35.24
CA LYS A 552 -3.89 -0.41 34.83
C LYS A 552 -3.49 0.07 33.44
N ARG A 553 -2.19 0.17 33.17
CA ARG A 553 -1.68 0.61 31.86
C ARG A 553 -2.02 -0.38 30.75
N LEU A 554 -1.89 -1.69 31.02
CA LEU A 554 -2.26 -2.75 30.09
C LEU A 554 -3.75 -2.68 29.72
N PHE A 555 -4.64 -2.61 30.71
CA PHE A 555 -6.08 -2.53 30.52
C PHE A 555 -6.48 -1.28 29.73
N LYS A 556 -5.99 -0.12 30.14
CA LYS A 556 -6.28 1.15 29.45
C LYS A 556 -5.86 1.07 27.98
N ARG A 557 -4.66 0.55 27.69
CA ARG A 557 -4.16 0.45 26.32
C ARG A 557 -4.98 -0.53 25.49
N TYR A 558 -5.35 -1.67 26.06
CA TYR A 558 -6.20 -2.64 25.40
C TYR A 558 -7.59 -2.08 25.10
N PHE A 559 -8.27 -1.44 26.06
CA PHE A 559 -9.60 -0.87 25.82
C PHE A 559 -9.56 0.25 24.77
N GLN A 560 -8.53 1.10 24.77
CA GLN A 560 -8.33 2.10 23.70
C GLN A 560 -8.23 1.44 22.31
N PHE A 561 -7.41 0.39 22.21
CA PHE A 561 -7.27 -0.40 20.97
C PHE A 561 -8.61 -1.02 20.55
N ARG A 562 -9.29 -1.67 21.49
CA ARG A 562 -10.53 -2.41 21.25
C ARG A 562 -11.71 -1.51 20.87
N ILE A 563 -11.81 -0.32 21.46
CA ILE A 563 -12.82 0.70 21.12
C ILE A 563 -12.58 1.24 19.70
N LYS A 564 -11.32 1.54 19.33
CA LYS A 564 -10.99 1.97 17.96
C LYS A 564 -11.42 0.93 16.92
N ALA A 565 -11.10 -0.34 17.17
CA ALA A 565 -11.53 -1.46 16.32
C ALA A 565 -13.07 -1.53 16.22
N TYR A 566 -13.76 -1.45 17.36
CA TYR A 566 -15.24 -1.46 17.41
C TYR A 566 -15.86 -0.32 16.60
N LEU A 567 -15.37 0.92 16.78
CA LEU A 567 -15.87 2.09 16.06
C LEU A 567 -15.62 1.99 14.56
N LYS A 568 -14.48 1.42 14.13
CA LYS A 568 -14.18 1.24 12.71
C LYS A 568 -15.18 0.32 12.02
N VAL A 569 -15.63 -0.72 12.71
CA VAL A 569 -16.63 -1.67 12.20
C VAL A 569 -18.02 -1.03 12.17
N MET A 570 -18.42 -0.34 13.25
CA MET A 570 -19.70 0.39 13.31
C MET A 570 -19.79 1.51 12.26
N ASN A 571 -18.67 2.11 11.87
CA ASN A 571 -18.60 3.15 10.85
C ASN A 571 -18.45 2.61 9.43
N CYS A 572 -18.33 1.28 9.23
CA CYS A 572 -18.30 0.68 7.92
C CYS A 572 -19.74 0.56 7.41
N PRO A 573 -20.13 1.27 6.34
CA PRO A 573 -21.54 1.34 5.94
C PRO A 573 -22.06 -0.05 5.55
N PRO A 574 -23.20 -0.52 6.10
CA PRO A 574 -24.04 -1.45 5.36
C PRO A 574 -24.46 -0.74 4.07
N GLY A 575 -24.52 -1.46 2.95
CA GLY A 575 -24.77 -0.88 1.62
C GLY A 575 -25.86 0.20 1.63
N ASP A 576 -25.55 1.33 1.00
CA ASP A 576 -26.41 2.49 0.75
C ASP A 576 -27.15 3.10 1.96
N LYS A 577 -26.50 4.05 2.65
CA LYS A 577 -27.03 5.37 3.01
C LYS A 577 -25.97 6.26 3.69
N VAL A 578 -26.16 7.57 3.52
CA VAL A 578 -25.22 8.68 3.74
C VAL A 578 -24.76 8.83 5.20
N SER A 579 -23.45 8.75 5.39
CA SER A 579 -22.55 9.51 6.30
C SER A 579 -23.03 9.98 7.69
N LYS A 580 -22.35 9.47 8.75
CA LYS A 580 -21.93 10.24 9.95
C LYS A 580 -20.47 10.73 9.88
N ARG A 581 -19.94 10.90 8.66
CA ARG A 581 -18.53 11.22 8.38
C ARG A 581 -18.14 12.64 8.85
N ASN A 582 -19.08 13.60 8.75
CA ASN A 582 -18.82 15.01 9.06
C ASN A 582 -18.70 15.34 10.56
N HIS A 583 -19.06 14.43 11.47
CA HIS A 583 -18.98 14.70 12.91
C HIS A 583 -17.66 14.25 13.54
N VAL A 584 -16.98 13.25 12.95
CA VAL A 584 -15.77 12.64 13.53
C VAL A 584 -14.49 13.28 12.99
N GLU A 585 -14.43 13.70 11.72
CA GLU A 585 -13.29 14.48 11.19
C GLU A 585 -13.12 15.80 11.96
N LYS A 586 -14.23 16.42 12.38
CA LYS A 586 -14.21 17.59 13.28
C LYS A 586 -13.77 17.26 14.72
N MET A 587 -13.76 16.01 15.16
CA MET A 587 -13.36 15.65 16.53
C MET A 587 -11.92 15.15 16.64
N LEU A 588 -11.36 14.57 15.58
CA LEU A 588 -9.94 14.18 15.54
C LEU A 588 -9.03 15.42 15.57
N GLN A 589 -9.41 16.51 14.90
CA GLN A 589 -8.71 17.79 14.98
C GLN A 589 -8.75 18.46 16.37
N PHE A 590 -9.74 18.11 17.22
CA PHE A 590 -9.85 18.67 18.58
C PHE A 590 -9.13 17.84 19.66
N LEU A 591 -8.65 16.63 19.33
CA LEU A 591 -8.03 15.73 20.30
C LEU A 591 -6.50 15.73 20.30
N GLY A 592 -5.84 16.57 19.47
CA GLY A 592 -4.41 16.90 19.57
C GLY A 592 -3.50 15.78 20.08
N MET A 593 -3.34 14.71 19.29
CA MET A 593 -2.31 13.70 19.45
C MET A 593 -1.83 13.22 18.09
#